data_AF-A0A849I7Z6-F1
#
_entry.id   AF-A0A849I7Z6-F1
#
_cell.length_a   1.000
_cell.length_b   1.000
_cell.length_c   1.000
_cell.angle_alpha   90.00
_cell.angle_beta   90.00
_cell.angle_gamma   90.00
#
_symmetry.space_group_name_H-M   'P 1'
#
loop_
_entity.id
_entity.type
_entity.pdbx_description
1 polymer ?
#
loop_
_entity_poly.entity_id
_entity_poly.type
_entity_poly.pdbx_seq_one_letter_code
_entity_poly.pdbx_strand_id
1 'polypeptide(L)'
;MAAPANRFARVAAPDPDAVTVTIRQGSDGVMLGEVEGPASSAPGGLPPLSFGRDGSLGAHQALAVGCQLANELGREVVVIDEGGNWRPAWGRLEPA
;
A
#
# COMPACT_ATOMS: atom_id res chain seq x y z
N MET A 1 -22.28 -5.42 -15.48
CA MET A 1 -21.28 -6.39 -14.98
C MET A 1 -20.28 -5.60 -14.15
N ALA A 2 -20.28 -5.75 -12.82
CA ALA A 2 -19.26 -5.10 -11.99
C ALA A 2 -17.95 -5.86 -12.21
N ALA A 3 -16.87 -5.16 -12.61
CA ALA A 3 -15.54 -5.76 -12.66
C ALA A 3 -15.19 -6.33 -11.26
N PRO A 4 -14.45 -7.44 -11.17
CA PRO A 4 -14.01 -7.94 -9.87
C PRO A 4 -13.21 -6.83 -9.19
N ALA A 5 -13.74 -6.29 -8.09
CA ALA A 5 -13.04 -5.30 -7.30
C ALA A 5 -11.77 -5.96 -6.73
N ASN A 6 -10.63 -5.30 -6.88
CA ASN A 6 -9.38 -5.72 -6.23
C ASN A 6 -9.64 -5.89 -4.72
N ARG A 7 -9.12 -6.99 -4.15
CA ARG A 7 -9.25 -7.30 -2.72
C ARG A 7 -7.91 -7.05 -2.05
N PHE A 8 -7.94 -6.34 -0.94
CA PHE A 8 -6.76 -5.99 -0.15
C PHE A 8 -6.98 -6.40 1.29
N ALA A 9 -5.91 -6.85 1.95
CA ALA A 9 -5.91 -7.17 3.37
C ALA A 9 -5.51 -5.94 4.19
N ARG A 10 -6.29 -5.59 5.19
CA ARG A 10 -5.98 -4.53 6.14
C ARG A 10 -5.15 -5.09 7.28
N VAL A 11 -3.96 -4.55 7.44
CA VAL A 11 -3.03 -4.90 8.53
C VAL A 11 -2.80 -3.70 9.45
N ALA A 12 -2.32 -3.98 10.66
CA ALA A 12 -1.99 -2.94 11.65
C ALA A 12 -0.52 -2.49 11.60
N ALA A 13 0.35 -3.29 10.96
CA ALA A 13 1.78 -3.02 10.85
C ALA A 13 2.31 -3.58 9.51
N PRO A 14 3.46 -3.09 9.01
CA PRO A 14 4.06 -3.59 7.77
C PRO A 14 4.39 -5.08 7.86
N ASP A 15 4.16 -5.80 6.76
CA ASP A 15 4.51 -7.21 6.65
C ASP A 15 5.87 -7.37 5.95
N PRO A 16 6.84 -8.10 6.54
CA PRO A 16 8.18 -8.24 5.98
C PRO A 16 8.22 -9.05 4.67
N ASP A 17 7.14 -9.79 4.37
CA ASP A 17 6.98 -10.68 3.23
C ASP A 17 5.88 -10.21 2.25
N ALA A 18 5.34 -9.01 2.42
CA ALA A 18 4.40 -8.38 1.50
C ALA A 18 4.80 -6.94 1.14
N VAL A 19 4.20 -6.39 0.09
CA VAL A 19 4.27 -4.95 -0.18
C VAL A 19 3.22 -4.25 0.67
N THR A 20 3.66 -3.31 1.49
CA THR A 20 2.78 -2.56 2.38
C THR A 20 2.43 -1.22 1.76
N VAL A 21 1.14 -0.89 1.69
CA VAL A 21 0.64 0.43 1.30
C VAL A 21 0.00 1.11 2.50
N THR A 22 0.61 2.16 2.99
CA THR A 22 0.08 2.96 4.10
C THR A 22 -0.70 4.14 3.55
N ILE A 23 -1.96 4.26 3.95
CA ILE A 23 -2.84 5.37 3.58
C ILE A 23 -3.03 6.26 4.79
N ARG A 24 -2.74 7.55 4.62
CA ARG A 24 -2.88 8.56 5.64
C ARG A 24 -3.51 9.83 5.08
N GLN A 25 -4.16 10.59 5.95
CA GLN A 25 -4.64 11.91 5.58
C GLN A 25 -3.49 12.93 5.66
N GLY A 26 -3.22 13.62 4.56
CA GLY A 26 -2.29 14.75 4.50
C GLY A 26 -2.88 16.05 5.07
N SER A 27 -2.02 17.04 5.27
CA SER A 27 -2.37 18.34 5.89
C SER A 27 -3.48 19.10 5.16
N ASP A 28 -3.58 18.95 3.84
CA ASP A 28 -4.59 19.60 3.00
C ASP A 28 -5.87 18.77 2.80
N GLY A 29 -6.06 17.72 3.62
CA GLY A 29 -7.18 16.77 3.46
C GLY A 29 -7.04 15.82 2.26
N VAL A 30 -5.92 15.90 1.54
CA VAL A 30 -5.57 14.97 0.47
C VAL A 30 -5.14 13.65 1.08
N MET A 31 -5.70 12.55 0.58
CA MET A 31 -5.26 11.21 0.98
C MET A 31 -3.92 10.91 0.33
N LEU A 32 -2.89 10.76 1.15
CA LEU A 32 -1.54 10.42 0.76
C LEU A 32 -1.33 8.92 0.94
N GLY A 33 -0.43 8.37 0.14
CA GLY A 33 -0.04 6.97 0.25
C GLY A 33 1.48 6.82 0.28
N GLU A 34 1.93 5.88 1.09
CA GLU A 34 3.31 5.43 1.15
C GLU A 34 3.35 3.97 0.76
N VAL A 35 4.32 3.57 -0.06
CA VAL A 35 4.54 2.17 -0.44
C VAL A 35 5.87 1.73 0.14
N GLU A 36 5.87 0.64 0.91
CA GLU A 36 7.06 -0.01 1.43
C GLU A 36 7.14 -1.43 0.87
N GLY A 37 8.27 -1.78 0.25
CA GLY A 37 8.54 -3.13 -0.24
C GLY A 37 8.87 -4.11 0.89
N PRO A 38 8.75 -5.42 0.65
CA PRO A 38 9.03 -6.42 1.68
C PRO A 38 10.48 -6.38 2.12
N ALA A 39 10.72 -6.28 3.43
CA ALA A 39 12.07 -6.25 4.00
C ALA A 39 12.89 -7.50 3.63
N SER A 40 12.23 -8.66 3.50
CA SER A 40 12.84 -9.93 3.07
C SER A 40 13.41 -9.89 1.64
N SER A 41 13.05 -8.90 0.82
CA SER A 41 13.50 -8.77 -0.57
C SER A 41 14.74 -7.87 -0.76
N ALA A 42 15.16 -7.13 0.26
CA ALA A 42 16.26 -6.17 0.13
C ALA A 42 17.63 -6.88 0.22
N PRO A 43 18.44 -6.91 -0.87
CA PRO A 43 19.74 -7.56 -0.83
C PRO A 43 20.73 -6.76 0.02
N GLY A 44 21.49 -7.46 0.88
CA GLY A 44 22.68 -6.90 1.54
C GLY A 44 22.42 -5.88 2.65
N GLY A 45 21.23 -5.87 3.27
CA GLY A 45 20.93 -4.95 4.38
C GLY A 45 20.58 -3.53 3.94
N LEU A 46 20.27 -3.33 2.66
CA LEU A 46 19.67 -2.08 2.19
C LEU A 46 18.27 -1.90 2.80
N PRO A 47 17.85 -0.65 3.04
CA PRO A 47 16.47 -0.39 3.43
C PRO A 47 15.51 -0.86 2.34
N PRO A 48 14.29 -1.32 2.70
CA PRO A 48 13.27 -1.65 1.72
C PRO A 48 12.94 -0.45 0.84
N LEU A 49 12.52 -0.73 -0.40
CA LEU A 49 12.10 0.33 -1.33
C LEU A 49 10.90 1.06 -0.74
N SER A 50 11.02 2.37 -0.58
CA SER A 50 9.97 3.22 -0.02
C SER A 50 9.63 4.35 -1.00
N PHE A 51 8.34 4.51 -1.32
CA PHE A 51 7.82 5.56 -2.22
C PHE A 51 6.75 6.40 -1.52
N GLY A 52 6.72 7.71 -1.77
CA GLY A 52 5.65 8.60 -1.26
C GLY A 52 5.81 9.08 0.18
N ARG A 53 6.92 8.73 0.84
CA ARG A 53 7.22 9.14 2.22
C ARG A 53 7.32 10.65 2.40
N ASP A 54 7.86 11.31 1.39
CA ASP A 54 7.90 12.77 1.20
C ASP A 54 6.53 13.42 0.91
N GLY A 55 5.45 12.64 0.87
CA GLY A 55 4.09 13.13 0.63
C GLY A 55 3.79 13.44 -0.84
N SER A 56 4.66 13.01 -1.76
CA SER A 56 4.50 13.23 -3.20
C SER A 56 3.45 12.32 -3.85
N LEU A 57 3.01 11.25 -3.17
CA LEU A 57 2.07 10.27 -3.73
C LEU A 57 0.69 10.38 -3.09
N GLY A 58 -0.33 10.53 -3.93
CA GLY A 58 -1.71 10.33 -3.53
C GLY A 58 -2.00 8.84 -3.25
N ALA A 59 -2.93 8.57 -2.34
CA ALA A 59 -3.27 7.21 -1.88
C ALA A 59 -3.59 6.24 -3.04
N HIS A 60 -4.34 6.70 -4.04
CA HIS A 60 -4.68 5.87 -5.20
C HIS A 60 -3.45 5.55 -6.07
N GLN A 61 -2.52 6.51 -6.21
CA GLN A 61 -1.29 6.30 -6.97
C GLN A 61 -0.34 5.36 -6.23
N ALA A 62 -0.21 5.54 -4.90
CA ALA A 62 0.54 4.62 -4.05
C ALA A 62 -0.02 3.19 -4.16
N LEU A 63 -1.34 3.01 -4.12
CA LEU A 63 -1.94 1.69 -4.29
C LEU A 63 -1.59 1.05 -5.65
N ALA A 64 -1.61 1.83 -6.74
CA ALA A 64 -1.22 1.34 -8.06
C ALA A 64 0.26 0.93 -8.12
N VAL A 65 1.15 1.75 -7.56
CA VAL A 65 2.59 1.46 -7.45
C VAL A 65 2.82 0.21 -6.60
N GLY A 66 2.13 0.08 -5.47
CA GLY A 66 2.22 -1.08 -4.59
C GLY A 66 1.76 -2.37 -5.27
N CYS A 67 0.66 -2.33 -6.03
CA CYS A 67 0.20 -3.46 -6.83
C CYS A 67 1.21 -3.86 -7.90
N GLN A 68 1.80 -2.88 -8.59
CA GLN A 68 2.82 -3.14 -9.59
C GLN A 68 4.04 -3.81 -8.96
N LEU A 69 4.56 -3.25 -7.87
CA LEU A 69 5.70 -3.79 -7.14
C LEU A 69 5.44 -5.22 -6.62
N ALA A 70 4.25 -5.45 -6.08
CA ALA A 70 3.85 -6.77 -5.58
C ALA A 70 3.80 -7.80 -6.71
N ASN A 71 3.27 -7.44 -7.87
CA ASN A 71 3.27 -8.30 -9.06
C ASN A 71 4.68 -8.61 -9.54
N GLU A 72 5.58 -7.60 -9.57
CA GLU A 72 6.98 -7.78 -9.98
C GLU A 72 7.74 -8.70 -9.01
N LEU A 73 7.42 -8.65 -7.72
CA LEU A 73 8.06 -9.47 -6.69
C LEU A 73 7.38 -10.83 -6.45
N GLY A 74 6.20 -11.07 -7.05
CA GLY A 74 5.38 -12.26 -6.76
C GLY A 74 4.86 -12.30 -5.32
N ARG A 75 4.55 -11.13 -4.76
CA ARG A 75 4.15 -10.91 -3.36
C ARG A 75 2.72 -10.38 -3.30
N GLU A 76 2.11 -10.39 -2.14
CA GLU A 76 0.80 -9.77 -1.93
C GLU A 76 0.92 -8.28 -1.56
N VAL A 77 -0.21 -7.56 -1.65
CA VAL A 77 -0.35 -6.18 -1.18
C VAL A 77 -1.19 -6.16 0.08
N VAL A 78 -0.60 -5.65 1.16
CA VAL A 78 -1.31 -5.35 2.41
C VAL A 78 -1.46 -3.84 2.57
N VAL A 79 -2.53 -3.41 3.21
CA VAL A 79 -2.87 -1.99 3.38
C VAL A 79 -2.96 -1.64 4.85
N ILE A 80 -2.25 -0.58 5.25
CA ILE A 80 -2.43 0.08 6.54
C ILE A 80 -3.31 1.30 6.31
N ASP A 81 -4.48 1.32 6.91
CA ASP A 81 -5.40 2.45 6.83
C ASP A 81 -5.40 3.26 8.14
N GLU A 82 -4.55 4.29 8.18
CA GLU A 82 -4.36 5.19 9.32
C GLU A 82 -5.49 6.22 9.38
N GLY A 83 -6.65 5.80 9.90
CA GLY A 83 -7.78 6.70 10.16
C GLY A 83 -9.06 6.41 9.39
N GLY A 84 -9.16 5.28 8.68
CA GLY A 84 -10.39 4.94 7.95
C GLY A 84 -10.54 5.69 6.63
N ASN A 85 -9.42 6.03 6.00
CA ASN A 85 -9.29 6.80 4.78
C ASN A 85 -9.54 5.97 3.51
N TRP A 86 -9.77 4.65 3.65
CA TRP A 86 -10.08 3.78 2.53
C TRP A 86 -11.31 4.25 1.76
N ARG A 87 -11.20 4.28 0.42
CA ARG A 87 -12.32 4.58 -0.47
C ARG A 87 -12.78 3.32 -1.18
N PRO A 88 -14.08 2.95 -1.11
CA PRO A 88 -14.62 1.75 -1.78
C PRO A 88 -14.39 1.72 -3.30
N ALA A 89 -14.17 2.88 -3.93
CA ALA A 89 -13.84 2.98 -5.34
C ALA A 89 -12.48 2.34 -5.71
N TRP A 90 -11.57 2.17 -4.74
CA TRP A 90 -10.26 1.56 -4.95
C TRP A 90 -10.29 0.03 -4.90
N GLY A 91 -11.34 -0.53 -4.29
CA GLY A 91 -11.49 -1.96 -4.10
C GLY A 91 -12.15 -2.29 -2.77
N ARG A 92 -12.12 -3.58 -2.42
CA ARG A 92 -12.58 -4.08 -1.14
C ARG A 92 -11.40 -4.23 -0.20
N LEU A 93 -11.49 -3.60 0.96
CA LEU A 93 -10.54 -3.74 2.05
C LEU A 93 -11.14 -4.68 3.10
N GLU A 94 -10.57 -5.87 3.23
CA GLU A 94 -10.96 -6.88 4.20
C GLU A 94 -10.01 -6.82 5.40
N PRO A 95 -10.45 -7.12 6.63
CA PRO A 95 -9.51 -7.36 7.73
C PRO A 95 -8.62 -8.57 7.40
N ALA A 96 -7.31 -8.48 7.67
CA ALA A 96 -6.37 -9.60 7.59
C ALA A 96 -6.66 -10.67 8.65
#